data_AF-A0A2T4I4I7-F1
#
_entry.id   AF-A0A2T4I4I7-F1
#
_cell.length_a   1.000
_cell.length_b   1.000
_cell.length_c   1.000
_cell.angle_alpha   90.00
_cell.angle_beta   90.00
_cell.angle_gamma   90.00
#
_symmetry.space_group_name_H-M   'P 1'
#
loop_
_entity.id
_entity.type
_entity.pdbx_description
1 polymer ?
#
loop_
_entity_poly.entity_id
_entity_poly.type
_entity_poly.pdbx_seq_one_letter_code
_entity_poly.pdbx_strand_id
1 'polypeptide(L)'
;MVSAGTLSGRAGDTLTMGSLTLANASTIAVQLGAPSAAALFDVTGDLTLDGRLSITDAGGFGAGGVAVEPFVGIAHVVLDSEAARERGGAAALAVRHDRMATSFATLGARLAHGFDLGGVKADLRTVAGWRHAFGDRTPEAALAFAGGTPFTVTGAPVARNALSADIGLGIALSSQARFDISYAGDIASSTQNHSGRATFSWMF
;
A
#
# COMPACT_ATOMS: atom_id res chain seq x y z
N MET A 1 16.75 39.64 -21.97
CA MET A 1 16.28 40.20 -20.69
C MET A 1 14.78 40.37 -20.76
N VAL A 2 14.03 39.76 -19.85
CA VAL A 2 12.60 40.02 -19.68
C VAL A 2 12.47 40.94 -18.46
N SER A 3 12.02 42.17 -18.66
CA SER A 3 11.85 43.17 -17.60
C SER A 3 10.49 43.05 -16.90
N ALA A 4 9.47 42.64 -17.66
CA ALA A 4 8.16 42.20 -17.19
C ALA A 4 7.55 41.30 -18.28
N GLY A 5 7.04 40.12 -17.91
CA GLY A 5 6.47 39.18 -18.88
C GLY A 5 6.44 37.73 -18.39
N THR A 6 5.73 36.88 -19.13
CA THR A 6 5.60 35.45 -18.82
C THR A 6 6.36 34.60 -19.83
N LEU A 7 7.28 33.77 -19.35
CA LEU A 7 7.89 32.69 -20.13
C LEU A 7 7.13 31.38 -19.86
N SER A 8 6.49 30.82 -20.88
CA SER A 8 5.69 29.60 -20.75
C SER A 8 6.45 28.36 -21.23
N GLY A 9 6.39 27.26 -20.47
CA GLY A 9 6.94 25.97 -20.86
C GLY A 9 5.92 24.85 -20.67
N ARG A 10 5.86 23.90 -21.60
CA ARG A 10 4.98 22.73 -21.53
C ARG A 10 5.80 21.44 -21.67
N ALA A 11 5.53 20.47 -20.80
CA ALA A 11 6.24 19.19 -20.85
C ALA A 11 6.13 18.53 -22.24
N GLY A 12 7.28 18.13 -22.77
CA GLY A 12 7.41 17.58 -24.13
C GLY A 12 8.07 18.56 -25.11
N ASP A 13 8.02 19.86 -24.83
CA ASP A 13 8.65 20.89 -25.65
C ASP A 13 9.91 21.42 -24.95
N THR A 14 11.02 21.53 -25.70
CA THR A 14 12.26 22.16 -25.23
C THR A 14 12.48 23.47 -25.97
N LEU A 15 12.55 24.57 -25.23
CA LEU A 15 12.97 25.85 -25.77
C LEU A 15 14.45 26.10 -25.42
N THR A 16 15.32 26.02 -26.43
CA THR A 16 16.74 26.35 -26.28
C THR A 16 16.99 27.85 -26.45
N MET A 17 17.82 28.43 -25.59
CA MET A 17 18.20 29.83 -25.62
C MET A 17 19.63 30.04 -25.12
N GLY A 18 20.20 31.22 -25.39
CA GLY A 18 21.46 31.68 -24.78
C GLY A 18 21.25 32.07 -23.32
N SER A 19 22.03 33.03 -22.80
CA SER A 19 21.82 33.54 -21.44
C SER A 19 20.41 34.14 -21.25
N LEU A 20 19.79 33.88 -20.10
CA LEU A 20 18.47 34.34 -19.73
C LEU A 20 18.52 35.15 -18.43
N THR A 21 17.99 36.37 -18.46
CA THR A 21 17.82 37.23 -17.28
C THR A 21 16.34 37.57 -17.13
N LEU A 22 15.74 37.15 -16.03
CA LEU A 22 14.35 37.41 -15.64
C LEU A 22 14.35 38.36 -14.44
N ALA A 23 13.82 39.56 -14.62
CA ALA A 23 13.69 40.55 -13.54
C ALA A 23 12.53 40.21 -12.59
N ASN A 24 12.43 40.91 -11.45
CA ASN A 24 11.44 40.65 -10.40
C ASN A 24 9.96 40.62 -10.84
N ALA A 25 9.59 41.39 -11.87
CA ALA A 25 8.24 41.41 -12.41
C ALA A 25 7.97 40.30 -13.46
N SER A 26 8.94 39.42 -13.70
CA SER A 26 8.79 38.32 -14.66
C SER A 26 8.21 37.06 -14.01
N THR A 27 7.50 36.26 -14.80
CA THR A 27 7.01 34.94 -14.38
C THR A 27 7.49 33.86 -15.34
N ILE A 28 8.00 32.73 -14.83
CA ILE A 28 8.04 31.48 -15.58
C ILE A 28 6.80 30.68 -15.21
N ALA A 29 5.97 30.34 -16.20
CA ALA A 29 4.78 29.51 -16.02
C ALA A 29 4.99 28.17 -16.71
N VAL A 30 5.14 27.09 -15.94
CA VAL A 30 5.34 25.75 -16.49
C VAL A 30 4.13 24.86 -16.24
N GLN A 31 3.71 24.16 -17.28
CA GLN A 31 2.74 23.09 -17.19
C GLN A 31 3.47 21.75 -17.33
N LEU A 32 3.57 21.00 -16.24
CA LEU A 32 4.33 19.75 -16.19
C LEU A 32 3.42 18.52 -16.25
N GLY A 33 3.78 17.53 -17.08
CA GLY A 33 3.04 16.29 -17.31
C GLY A 33 3.80 15.05 -16.80
N ALA A 34 3.68 13.91 -17.49
CA ALA A 34 4.37 12.68 -17.09
C ALA A 34 5.89 12.88 -16.99
N PRO A 35 6.61 12.12 -16.11
CA PRO A 35 8.06 12.25 -15.97
C PRO A 35 8.77 12.11 -17.32
N SER A 36 9.66 13.06 -17.63
CA SER A 36 10.41 13.10 -18.88
C SER A 36 11.83 13.60 -18.63
N ALA A 37 12.77 13.08 -19.41
CA ALA A 37 14.14 13.59 -19.46
C ALA A 37 14.29 14.85 -20.34
N ALA A 38 13.24 15.22 -21.08
CA ALA A 38 13.25 16.43 -21.91
C ALA A 38 13.13 17.69 -21.04
N ALA A 39 14.13 18.57 -21.12
CA ALA A 39 14.11 19.85 -20.44
C ALA A 39 13.05 20.78 -21.06
N LEU A 40 12.37 21.58 -20.24
CA LEU A 40 11.46 22.62 -20.75
C LEU A 40 12.20 23.80 -21.37
N PHE A 41 13.31 24.16 -20.74
CA PHE A 41 14.16 25.27 -21.14
C PHE A 41 15.60 24.80 -21.08
N ASP A 42 16.32 24.99 -22.18
CA ASP A 42 17.75 24.71 -22.27
C ASP A 42 18.48 26.04 -22.42
N VAL A 43 18.99 26.56 -21.30
CA VAL A 43 19.70 27.84 -21.23
C VAL A 43 21.19 27.53 -21.32
N THR A 44 21.76 27.77 -22.50
CA THR A 44 23.15 27.40 -22.82
C THR A 44 24.18 28.36 -22.24
N GLY A 45 23.73 29.48 -21.65
CA GLY A 45 24.55 30.47 -20.96
C GLY A 45 24.06 30.75 -19.54
N ASP A 46 24.36 31.93 -19.01
CA ASP A 46 23.99 32.30 -17.64
C ASP A 46 22.47 32.45 -17.47
N LEU A 47 21.93 31.88 -16.39
CA LEU A 47 20.56 32.06 -15.94
C LEU A 47 20.54 32.94 -14.69
N THR A 48 19.87 34.10 -14.79
CA THR A 48 19.54 34.94 -13.63
C THR A 48 18.03 34.97 -13.44
N LEU A 49 17.57 34.48 -12.29
CA LEU A 49 16.15 34.35 -11.95
C LEU A 49 15.80 35.22 -10.74
N ASP A 50 15.30 36.43 -11.00
CA ASP A 50 14.82 37.34 -9.95
C ASP A 50 13.28 37.40 -9.89
N GLY A 51 12.60 36.75 -10.85
CA GLY A 51 11.13 36.69 -10.96
C GLY A 51 10.47 35.47 -10.28
N ARG A 52 9.18 35.28 -10.54
CA ARG A 52 8.37 34.16 -9.99
C ARG A 52 8.45 32.92 -10.87
N LEU A 53 8.64 31.74 -10.28
CA LEU A 53 8.38 30.45 -10.92
C LEU A 53 7.01 29.91 -10.47
N SER A 54 6.14 29.60 -11.43
CA SER A 54 4.81 29.02 -11.21
C SER A 54 4.72 27.68 -11.93
N ILE A 55 4.38 26.63 -11.19
CA ILE A 55 4.27 25.26 -11.70
C ILE A 55 2.81 24.81 -11.58
N THR A 56 2.24 24.33 -12.68
CA THR A 56 0.88 23.77 -12.74
C THR A 56 0.96 22.33 -13.24
N ASP A 57 0.24 21.42 -12.59
CA ASP A 57 0.12 20.03 -13.06
C ASP A 57 -0.77 19.96 -14.31
N ALA A 58 -0.28 19.25 -15.33
CA ALA A 58 -0.99 18.96 -16.58
C ALA A 58 -1.80 17.65 -16.53
N GLY A 59 -1.90 17.00 -15.37
CA GLY A 59 -2.51 15.68 -15.19
C GLY A 59 -1.52 14.53 -15.30
N GLY A 60 -0.21 14.82 -15.24
CA GLY A 60 0.85 13.81 -15.32
C GLY A 60 1.61 13.62 -14.01
N PHE A 61 1.47 14.55 -13.06
CA PHE A 61 1.83 14.34 -11.67
C PHE A 61 0.61 13.83 -10.92
N GLY A 62 0.42 12.50 -10.93
CA GLY A 62 -0.62 11.88 -10.10
C GLY A 62 -2.05 12.06 -10.61
N ALA A 63 -2.30 11.73 -11.88
CA ALA A 63 -3.62 11.26 -12.37
C ALA A 63 -3.53 10.45 -13.69
N GLY A 64 -2.32 10.09 -14.13
CA GLY A 64 -2.08 9.30 -15.35
C GLY A 64 -0.85 8.40 -15.28
N GLY A 65 -0.29 8.20 -14.08
CA GLY A 65 0.84 7.30 -13.83
C GLY A 65 0.44 6.23 -12.82
N VAL A 66 0.90 5.00 -13.05
CA VAL A 66 0.80 3.92 -12.07
C VAL A 66 1.80 4.19 -10.96
N ALA A 67 1.34 4.40 -9.72
CA ALA A 67 2.19 4.47 -8.55
C ALA A 67 2.49 3.04 -8.09
N VAL A 68 3.77 2.71 -7.91
CA VAL A 68 4.22 1.42 -7.37
C VAL A 68 5.10 1.69 -6.15
N GLU A 69 4.73 1.12 -5.02
CA GLU A 69 5.43 1.29 -3.74
C GLU A 69 5.82 -0.09 -3.18
N PRO A 70 7.10 -0.49 -3.27
CA PRO A 70 7.59 -1.69 -2.61
C PRO A 70 7.63 -1.50 -1.09
N PHE A 71 7.37 -2.56 -0.33
CA PHE A 71 7.47 -2.53 1.12
C PHE A 71 8.06 -3.82 1.69
N VAL A 72 8.66 -3.69 2.87
CA VAL A 72 9.07 -4.80 3.72
C VAL A 72 8.40 -4.62 5.10
N GLY A 73 8.01 -5.72 5.72
CA GLY A 73 7.42 -5.73 7.06
C GLY A 73 8.01 -6.84 7.92
N ILE A 74 8.16 -6.59 9.21
CA ILE A 74 8.54 -7.59 10.21
C ILE A 74 7.50 -7.57 11.33
N ALA A 75 7.07 -8.74 11.78
CA ALA A 75 6.15 -8.88 12.90
C ALA A 75 6.63 -9.98 13.84
N HIS A 76 6.52 -9.77 15.15
CA HIS A 76 6.74 -10.79 16.16
C HIS A 76 5.43 -11.01 16.91
N VAL A 77 4.89 -12.22 16.83
CA VAL A 77 3.60 -12.59 17.42
C VAL A 77 3.87 -13.61 18.51
N VAL A 78 3.41 -13.28 19.71
CA VAL A 78 3.43 -14.18 20.87
C VAL A 78 1.99 -14.59 21.15
N LEU A 79 1.74 -15.90 21.17
CA LEU A 79 0.51 -16.48 21.64
C LEU A 79 0.76 -17.04 23.04
N ASP A 80 0.07 -16.48 24.02
CA ASP A 80 0.10 -16.94 25.40
C ASP A 80 -1.26 -17.59 25.71
N SER A 81 -1.25 -18.89 25.98
CA SER A 81 -2.44 -19.69 26.25
C SER A 81 -2.51 -19.98 27.74
N GLU A 82 -3.56 -19.47 28.38
CA GLU A 82 -3.74 -19.63 29.82
C GLU A 82 -4.07 -21.07 30.24
N ALA A 83 -3.69 -21.42 31.47
CA ALA A 83 -4.11 -22.67 32.06
C ALA A 83 -5.62 -22.66 32.33
N ALA A 84 -6.29 -23.76 32.00
CA ALA A 84 -7.72 -23.92 32.21
C ALA A 84 -8.05 -25.28 32.82
N ARG A 85 -9.15 -25.36 33.56
CA ARG A 85 -9.66 -26.63 34.08
C ARG A 85 -11.17 -26.66 33.96
N GLU A 86 -11.67 -27.69 33.27
CA GLU A 86 -13.11 -27.94 33.16
C GLU A 86 -13.67 -28.50 34.46
N ARG A 87 -14.96 -28.24 34.71
CA ARG A 87 -15.68 -28.77 35.87
C ARG A 87 -16.45 -30.01 35.45
N GLY A 88 -16.42 -31.07 36.26
CA GLY A 88 -17.09 -32.32 35.97
C GLY A 88 -16.52 -33.51 36.74
N GLY A 89 -16.80 -34.72 36.26
CA GLY A 89 -16.28 -35.98 36.81
C GLY A 89 -14.93 -36.40 36.22
N ALA A 90 -14.70 -37.70 36.06
CA ALA A 90 -13.42 -38.25 35.56
C ALA A 90 -13.00 -37.73 34.16
N ALA A 91 -13.93 -37.21 33.37
CA ALA A 91 -13.68 -36.60 32.07
C ALA A 91 -13.27 -35.11 32.13
N ALA A 92 -13.20 -34.51 33.33
CA ALA A 92 -12.79 -33.11 33.48
C ALA A 92 -11.36 -32.92 32.97
N LEU A 93 -11.20 -32.02 31.99
CA LEU A 93 -9.93 -31.77 31.32
C LEU A 93 -9.18 -30.60 31.97
N ALA A 94 -7.88 -30.75 32.14
CA ALA A 94 -6.97 -29.66 32.49
C ALA A 94 -6.09 -29.33 31.30
N VAL A 95 -6.06 -28.05 30.92
CA VAL A 95 -5.17 -27.46 29.93
C VAL A 95 -4.04 -26.76 30.68
N ARG A 96 -2.80 -27.08 30.34
CA ARG A 96 -1.64 -26.37 30.90
C ARG A 96 -1.44 -25.03 30.19
N HIS A 97 -0.86 -24.08 30.92
CA HIS A 97 -0.31 -22.86 30.32
C HIS A 97 0.74 -23.23 29.27
N ASP A 98 0.69 -22.57 28.13
CA ASP A 98 1.69 -22.70 27.06
C ASP A 98 1.92 -21.37 26.35
N ARG A 99 3.12 -21.20 25.79
CA ARG A 99 3.51 -19.97 25.10
C ARG A 99 4.26 -20.28 23.81
N MET A 100 3.71 -19.83 22.69
CA MET A 100 4.30 -19.94 21.36
C MET A 100 4.71 -18.57 20.85
N ALA A 101 5.85 -18.49 20.15
CA ALA A 101 6.31 -17.26 19.51
C ALA A 101 6.74 -17.51 18.07
N THR A 102 6.22 -16.70 17.15
CA THR A 102 6.52 -16.77 15.72
C THR A 102 6.89 -15.38 15.20
N SER A 103 7.99 -15.32 14.45
CA SER A 103 8.38 -14.10 13.75
C SER A 103 8.04 -14.21 12.27
N PHE A 104 7.65 -13.11 11.65
CA PHE A 104 7.30 -13.04 10.24
C PHE A 104 8.11 -11.95 9.55
N ALA A 105 8.56 -12.23 8.32
CA ALA A 105 9.02 -11.22 7.38
C ALA A 105 8.10 -11.21 6.16
N THR A 106 7.73 -10.03 5.69
CA THR A 106 6.87 -9.84 4.53
C THR A 106 7.59 -8.96 3.53
N LEU A 107 7.64 -9.38 2.27
CA LEU A 107 8.04 -8.56 1.14
C LEU A 107 6.82 -8.36 0.24
N GLY A 108 6.53 -7.13 -0.14
CA GLY A 108 5.37 -6.86 -0.98
C GLY A 108 5.47 -5.57 -1.78
N ALA A 109 4.41 -5.29 -2.53
CA ALA A 109 4.26 -4.07 -3.30
C ALA A 109 2.81 -3.61 -3.28
N ARG A 110 2.63 -2.28 -3.28
CA ARG A 110 1.35 -1.61 -3.49
C ARG A 110 1.36 -0.96 -4.87
N LEU A 111 0.23 -1.04 -5.56
CA LEU A 111 -0.01 -0.37 -6.82
C LEU A 111 -1.26 0.49 -6.68
N ALA A 112 -1.19 1.73 -7.14
CA ALA A 112 -2.34 2.61 -7.26
C ALA A 112 -2.38 3.27 -8.63
N HIS A 113 -3.55 3.32 -9.26
CA HIS A 113 -3.73 3.95 -10.56
C HIS A 113 -5.09 4.63 -10.63
N GLY A 114 -5.09 5.95 -10.77
CA GLY A 114 -6.30 6.75 -11.01
C GLY A 114 -6.56 6.90 -12.50
N PHE A 115 -7.83 6.86 -12.90
CA PHE A 115 -8.27 7.03 -14.28
C PHE A 115 -9.68 7.62 -14.37
N ASP A 116 -10.05 8.07 -15.56
CA ASP A 116 -11.35 8.65 -15.86
C ASP A 116 -12.16 7.69 -16.75
N LEU A 117 -13.40 7.42 -16.36
CA LEU A 117 -14.36 6.59 -17.09
C LEU A 117 -15.53 7.47 -17.56
N GLY A 118 -15.36 8.16 -18.69
CA GLY A 118 -16.44 8.96 -19.29
C GLY A 118 -16.93 10.10 -18.37
N GLY A 119 -16.01 10.79 -17.70
CA GLY A 119 -16.29 11.87 -16.74
C GLY A 119 -16.40 11.41 -15.29
N VAL A 120 -16.36 10.10 -15.04
CA VAL A 120 -16.40 9.52 -13.69
C VAL A 120 -14.98 9.22 -13.21
N LYS A 121 -14.58 9.73 -12.04
CA LYS A 121 -13.27 9.43 -11.45
C LYS A 121 -13.28 8.03 -10.83
N ALA A 122 -12.31 7.22 -11.22
CA ALA A 122 -12.10 5.88 -10.70
C ALA A 122 -10.63 5.65 -10.33
N ASP A 123 -10.39 4.68 -9.45
CA ASP A 123 -9.04 4.25 -9.10
C ASP A 123 -8.97 2.74 -8.84
N LEU A 124 -7.89 2.15 -9.31
CA LEU A 124 -7.47 0.78 -9.04
C LEU A 124 -6.42 0.80 -7.92
N ARG A 125 -6.61 -0.05 -6.91
CA ARG A 125 -5.64 -0.28 -5.83
C ARG A 125 -5.34 -1.77 -5.74
N THR A 126 -4.08 -2.12 -5.69
CA THR A 126 -3.65 -3.51 -5.53
C THR A 126 -2.56 -3.58 -4.48
N VAL A 127 -2.57 -4.63 -3.66
CA VAL A 127 -1.42 -4.99 -2.84
C VAL A 127 -1.16 -6.48 -2.98
N ALA A 128 0.10 -6.86 -3.07
CA ALA A 128 0.54 -8.24 -3.02
C ALA A 128 1.72 -8.37 -2.07
N GLY A 129 1.77 -9.45 -1.31
CA GLY A 129 2.83 -9.69 -0.33
C GLY A 129 3.11 -11.17 -0.14
N TRP A 130 4.38 -11.52 -0.13
CA TRP A 130 4.86 -12.83 0.29
C TRP A 130 5.37 -12.74 1.72
N ARG A 131 4.81 -13.57 2.60
CA ARG A 131 5.17 -13.66 4.01
C ARG A 131 5.86 -14.97 4.31
N HIS A 132 7.00 -14.90 5.00
CA HIS A 132 7.73 -16.03 5.54
C HIS A 132 7.66 -16.04 7.08
N ALA A 133 7.38 -17.20 7.66
CA ALA A 133 7.32 -17.43 9.11
C ALA A 133 8.57 -18.19 9.60
N PHE A 134 9.14 -17.71 10.70
CA PHE A 134 10.33 -18.24 11.36
C PHE A 134 10.01 -18.70 12.79
N GLY A 135 10.85 -19.56 13.34
CA GLY A 135 10.72 -20.06 14.71
C GLY A 135 9.68 -21.17 14.82
N ASP A 136 9.03 -21.23 15.99
CA ASP A 136 7.96 -22.18 16.25
C ASP A 136 6.70 -21.79 15.46
N ARG A 137 6.05 -22.80 14.89
CA ARG A 137 4.88 -22.67 14.00
C ARG A 137 3.82 -23.71 14.31
N THR A 138 4.05 -24.58 15.28
CA THR A 138 3.15 -25.70 15.57
C THR A 138 2.52 -25.43 16.93
N PRO A 139 1.27 -24.94 16.98
CA PRO A 139 0.61 -24.75 18.25
C PRO A 139 0.36 -26.12 18.88
N GLU A 140 0.82 -26.30 20.11
CA GLU A 140 0.62 -27.52 20.90
C GLU A 140 -0.08 -27.20 22.22
N ALA A 141 -0.91 -28.12 22.70
CA ALA A 141 -1.57 -28.00 23.99
C ALA A 141 -1.33 -29.26 24.83
N ALA A 142 -0.71 -29.11 25.99
CA ALA A 142 -0.53 -30.18 26.95
C ALA A 142 -1.77 -30.29 27.86
N LEU A 143 -2.37 -31.47 27.87
CA LEU A 143 -3.69 -31.76 28.41
C LEU A 143 -3.65 -32.96 29.34
N ALA A 144 -4.54 -33.01 30.34
CA ALA A 144 -4.71 -34.20 31.17
C ALA A 144 -6.15 -34.31 31.69
N PHE A 145 -6.72 -35.50 31.66
CA PHE A 145 -7.98 -35.79 32.37
C PHE A 145 -7.75 -35.87 33.88
N ALA A 146 -8.80 -35.67 34.67
CA ALA A 146 -8.74 -35.75 36.13
C ALA A 146 -8.22 -37.12 36.60
N GLY A 147 -7.03 -37.13 37.22
CA GLY A 147 -6.36 -38.35 37.71
C GLY A 147 -5.69 -39.21 36.61
N GLY A 148 -5.67 -38.74 35.36
CA GLY A 148 -5.06 -39.44 34.22
C GLY A 148 -3.64 -38.96 33.90
N THR A 149 -3.02 -39.61 32.91
CA THR A 149 -1.70 -39.21 32.39
C THR A 149 -1.82 -38.05 31.40
N PRO A 150 -0.85 -37.12 31.37
CA PRO A 150 -0.81 -36.04 30.38
C PRO A 150 -0.67 -36.57 28.94
N PHE A 151 -1.24 -35.83 27.99
CA PHE A 151 -1.11 -36.03 26.55
C PHE A 151 -1.06 -34.68 25.82
N THR A 152 -0.56 -34.66 24.59
CA THR A 152 -0.45 -33.43 23.78
C THR A 152 -1.43 -33.47 22.62
N VAL A 153 -2.08 -32.35 22.36
CA VAL A 153 -2.84 -32.12 21.13
C VAL A 153 -2.13 -31.08 20.29
N THR A 154 -1.91 -31.40 19.02
CA THR A 154 -1.32 -30.49 18.04
C THR A 154 -2.42 -29.80 17.25
N GLY A 155 -2.36 -28.48 17.18
CA GLY A 155 -3.25 -27.65 16.37
C GLY A 155 -2.82 -27.55 14.91
N ALA A 156 -3.54 -26.75 14.13
CA ALA A 156 -3.19 -26.48 12.73
C ALA A 156 -1.89 -25.66 12.65
N PRO A 157 -0.83 -26.16 11.98
CA PRO A 157 0.43 -25.42 11.90
C PRO A 157 0.30 -24.11 11.13
N VAL A 158 0.98 -23.07 11.63
CA VAL A 158 1.19 -21.82 10.90
C VAL A 158 2.05 -22.11 9.67
N ALA A 159 1.51 -21.76 8.50
CA ALA A 159 2.20 -21.98 7.24
C ALA A 159 3.53 -21.21 7.20
N ARG A 160 4.59 -21.87 6.74
CA ARG A 160 5.92 -21.26 6.61
C ARG A 160 5.91 -20.12 5.59
N ASN A 161 5.18 -20.30 4.49
CA ASN A 161 5.08 -19.33 3.42
C ASN A 161 3.60 -19.09 3.13
N ALA A 162 3.24 -17.82 2.98
CA ALA A 162 1.92 -17.40 2.56
C ALA A 162 2.04 -16.28 1.51
N LEU A 163 1.24 -16.36 0.46
CA LEU A 163 1.06 -15.30 -0.52
C LEU A 163 -0.30 -14.64 -0.26
N SER A 164 -0.31 -13.33 -0.06
CA SER A 164 -1.52 -12.53 0.13
C SER A 164 -1.64 -11.54 -1.03
N ALA A 165 -2.85 -11.38 -1.57
CA ALA A 165 -3.15 -10.38 -2.58
C ALA A 165 -4.53 -9.76 -2.35
N ASP A 166 -4.66 -8.46 -2.57
CA ASP A 166 -5.93 -7.73 -2.58
C ASP A 166 -5.95 -6.80 -3.80
N ILE A 167 -7.03 -6.83 -4.56
CA ILE A 167 -7.30 -5.93 -5.68
C ILE A 167 -8.64 -5.24 -5.45
N GLY A 168 -8.66 -3.93 -5.56
CA GLY A 168 -9.82 -3.09 -5.33
C GLY A 168 -10.01 -2.03 -6.41
N LEU A 169 -11.26 -1.78 -6.75
CA LEU A 169 -11.70 -0.72 -7.64
C LEU A 169 -12.63 0.20 -6.87
N GLY A 170 -12.38 1.51 -6.96
CA GLY A 170 -13.30 2.50 -6.42
C GLY A 170 -13.70 3.54 -7.45
N ILE A 171 -14.93 4.03 -7.31
CA ILE A 171 -15.60 4.90 -8.26
C ILE A 171 -16.27 6.04 -7.49
N ALA A 172 -15.92 7.27 -7.81
CA ALA A 172 -16.60 8.46 -7.31
C ALA A 172 -17.91 8.66 -8.08
N LEU A 173 -19.03 8.29 -7.46
CA LEU A 173 -20.36 8.43 -8.05
C LEU A 173 -20.79 9.91 -8.12
N SER A 174 -20.31 10.73 -7.19
CA SER A 174 -20.47 12.19 -7.16
C SER A 174 -19.37 12.84 -6.33
N SER A 175 -19.44 14.15 -6.09
CA SER A 175 -18.57 14.85 -5.12
C SER A 175 -18.78 14.42 -3.67
N GLN A 176 -19.87 13.72 -3.36
CA GLN A 176 -20.27 13.31 -2.01
C GLN A 176 -20.42 11.80 -1.85
N ALA A 177 -20.41 11.04 -2.94
CA ALA A 177 -20.69 9.61 -2.94
C ALA A 177 -19.58 8.81 -3.62
N ARG A 178 -19.18 7.69 -3.00
CA ARG A 178 -18.20 6.76 -3.54
C ARG A 178 -18.61 5.31 -3.32
N PHE A 179 -18.33 4.47 -4.30
CA PHE A 179 -18.49 3.03 -4.20
C PHE A 179 -17.15 2.33 -4.43
N ASP A 180 -16.81 1.39 -3.57
CA ASP A 180 -15.58 0.61 -3.61
C ASP A 180 -15.91 -0.89 -3.57
N ILE A 181 -15.27 -1.67 -4.43
CA ILE A 181 -15.30 -3.13 -4.42
C ILE A 181 -13.88 -3.68 -4.34
N SER A 182 -13.67 -4.74 -3.59
CA SER A 182 -12.38 -5.43 -3.55
C SER A 182 -12.52 -6.94 -3.40
N TYR A 183 -11.46 -7.63 -3.81
CA TYR A 183 -11.30 -9.05 -3.66
C TYR A 183 -9.90 -9.35 -3.11
N ALA A 184 -9.84 -10.13 -2.04
CA ALA A 184 -8.60 -10.53 -1.40
C ALA A 184 -8.50 -12.05 -1.28
N GLY A 185 -7.26 -12.55 -1.42
CA GLY A 185 -6.93 -13.96 -1.25
C GLY A 185 -5.65 -14.14 -0.44
N ASP A 186 -5.66 -15.13 0.44
CA ASP A 186 -4.49 -15.61 1.18
C ASP A 186 -4.28 -17.09 0.86
N ILE A 187 -3.11 -17.41 0.29
CA ILE A 187 -2.76 -18.76 -0.16
C ILE A 187 -1.53 -19.22 0.59
N ALA A 188 -1.67 -20.36 1.27
CA ALA A 188 -0.61 -21.03 2.00
C ALA A 188 -0.70 -22.55 1.78
N SER A 189 0.34 -23.29 2.14
CA SER A 189 0.37 -24.75 1.98
C SER A 189 -0.76 -25.49 2.70
N SER A 190 -1.29 -24.91 3.77
CA SER A 190 -2.30 -25.53 4.64
C SER A 190 -3.64 -24.79 4.66
N THR A 191 -3.75 -23.61 4.02
CA THR A 191 -4.96 -22.77 4.12
C THR A 191 -5.09 -21.91 2.88
N GLN A 192 -6.31 -21.78 2.38
CA GLN A 192 -6.67 -20.83 1.34
C GLN A 192 -7.91 -20.08 1.79
N ASN A 193 -7.81 -18.76 1.88
CA ASN A 193 -8.91 -17.89 2.24
C ASN A 193 -9.16 -16.91 1.11
N HIS A 194 -10.43 -16.64 0.85
CA HIS A 194 -10.87 -15.68 -0.16
C HIS A 194 -11.96 -14.80 0.45
N SER A 195 -11.93 -13.51 0.15
CA SER A 195 -12.93 -12.56 0.63
C SER A 195 -13.26 -11.54 -0.44
N GLY A 196 -14.53 -11.14 -0.48
CA GLY A 196 -15.00 -9.99 -1.26
C GLY A 196 -15.51 -8.91 -0.33
N ARG A 197 -15.29 -7.65 -0.68
CA ARG A 197 -15.81 -6.49 0.07
C ARG A 197 -16.45 -5.51 -0.89
N ALA A 198 -17.59 -4.95 -0.49
CA ALA A 198 -18.21 -3.80 -1.14
C ALA A 198 -18.50 -2.74 -0.09
N THR A 199 -18.15 -1.49 -0.36
CA THR A 199 -18.33 -0.36 0.54
C THR A 199 -18.97 0.80 -0.21
N PHE A 200 -20.00 1.40 0.36
CA PHE A 200 -20.57 2.66 -0.11
C PHE A 200 -20.34 3.72 0.95
N SER A 201 -19.77 4.86 0.55
CA SER A 201 -19.47 5.98 1.44
C SER A 201 -20.20 7.23 0.95
N TRP A 202 -20.84 7.94 1.89
CA TRP A 202 -21.51 9.21 1.64
C TRP A 202 -20.99 10.29 2.61
N MET A 203 -20.58 11.44 2.08
CA MET A 203 -20.09 12.59 2.84
C MET A 203 -21.12 13.72 2.75
N PHE A 204 -21.51 14.27 3.91
CA PHE A 204 -22.48 15.35 4.05
C PHE A 204 -21.80 16.70 4.27
#